data_AF-A0A948BS85-F1
#
_entry.id   AF-A0A948BS85-F1
#
_cell.length_a   1.000
_cell.length_b   1.000
_cell.length_c   1.000
_cell.angle_alpha   90.00
_cell.angle_beta   90.00
_cell.angle_gamma   90.00
#
_symmetry.space_group_name_H-M   'P 1'
#
loop_
_entity.id
_entity.type
_entity.pdbx_description
1 polymer ?
#
loop_
_entity_poly.entity_id
_entity_poly.type
_entity_poly.pdbx_seq_one_letter_code
_entity_poly.pdbx_strand_id
1 'polypeptide(L)' 'GEDFELLFTVSLKDAKKILKRHIVNFKPIGQIMEKKYGLRLIDKSGREKVLRENGYRHF' A
#
# COMPACT_ATOMS: atom_id res chain seq x y z
N GLY A 1 -5.36 -0.34 12.91
CA GLY A 1 -6.56 0.50 12.89
C GLY A 1 -6.48 1.37 14.12
N GLU A 2 -6.81 2.66 14.03
CA GLU A 2 -6.47 3.73 15.00
C GLU A 2 -5.04 4.30 14.87
N ASP A 3 -4.38 4.06 13.74
CA ASP A 3 -3.02 4.54 13.50
C ASP A 3 -2.98 6.02 13.04
N PHE A 4 -4.11 6.58 12.59
CA PHE A 4 -4.25 7.95 12.05
C PHE A 4 -3.21 8.34 10.98
N GLU A 5 -2.64 7.34 10.30
CA GLU A 5 -1.66 7.50 9.24
C GLU A 5 -2.30 7.88 7.90
N LEU A 6 -1.49 8.45 7.00
CA LEU A 6 -1.90 8.77 5.63
C LEU A 6 -1.61 7.60 4.68
N LEU A 7 -2.67 7.03 4.09
CA LEU A 7 -2.58 6.10 2.97
C LEU A 7 -3.07 6.79 1.69
N PHE A 8 -2.20 6.87 0.69
CA PHE A 8 -2.52 7.54 -0.57
C PHE A 8 -1.80 6.89 -1.75
N THR A 9 -2.26 7.22 -2.95
CA THR A 9 -1.64 6.80 -4.21
C THR A 9 -1.11 8.01 -4.96
N VAL A 10 -0.02 7.83 -5.71
CA VAL A 10 0.55 8.85 -6.60
C VAL A 10 1.04 8.22 -7.89
N SER A 11 1.19 9.06 -8.92
CA SER A 11 1.85 8.64 -10.16
C SER A 11 3.29 8.20 -9.89
N LEU A 12 3.83 7.29 -10.71
CA LEU A 12 5.25 6.89 -10.62
C LEU A 12 6.21 8.09 -10.77
N LYS A 13 5.81 9.11 -11.54
CA LYS A 13 6.59 10.34 -11.74
C LYS A 13 6.70 11.13 -10.43
N ASP A 14 5.62 11.25 -9.68
CA ASP A 14 5.60 12.01 -8.43
C ASP A 14 6.16 11.19 -7.25
N ALA A 15 5.93 9.87 -7.22
CA ALA A 15 6.58 8.97 -6.27
C ALA A 15 8.11 9.11 -6.30
N LYS A 16 8.71 9.17 -7.50
CA LYS A 16 10.16 9.42 -7.66
C LYS A 16 10.61 10.76 -7.06
N LYS A 17 9.78 11.80 -7.10
CA LYS A 17 10.10 13.11 -6.48
C LYS A 17 10.03 13.02 -4.96
N ILE A 18 9.03 12.33 -4.41
CA ILE A 18 8.85 12.13 -2.96
C ILE A 18 10.02 11.34 -2.38
N LEU A 19 10.42 10.24 -3.03
CA LEU A 19 11.52 9.40 -2.57
C LEU A 19 12.86 10.16 -2.48
N LYS A 20 13.10 11.12 -3.39
CA LYS A 20 14.29 11.97 -3.34
C LYS A 20 14.32 12.93 -2.15
N ARG A 21 13.18 13.19 -1.50
CA ARG A 21 13.10 14.09 -0.33
C ARG A 21 13.53 13.42 0.99
N HIS A 22 13.82 12.11 0.99
CA HIS A 22 14.29 11.37 2.18
C HIS A 22 13.41 11.58 3.43
N ILE A 23 12.08 11.55 3.25
CA ILE A 23 11.12 11.69 4.35
C ILE A 23 11.24 10.45 5.26
N VAL A 24 11.60 10.66 6.53
CA VAL A 24 11.98 9.60 7.48
C VAL A 24 10.84 8.59 7.73
N ASN A 25 9.59 9.05 7.79
CA ASN A 25 8.43 8.23 8.13
C ASN A 25 7.57 7.85 6.91
N PHE A 26 8.12 7.93 5.69
CA PHE A 26 7.40 7.57 4.48
C PHE A 26 7.99 6.31 3.86
N LYS A 27 7.13 5.33 3.54
CA LYS A 27 7.51 4.15 2.77
C LYS A 27 6.43 3.81 1.73
N PRO A 28 6.80 3.58 0.47
CA PRO A 28 5.87 2.96 -0.47
C PRO A 28 5.61 1.51 -0.03
N ILE A 29 4.35 1.13 0.10
CA ILE A 29 3.94 -0.20 0.59
C ILE A 29 3.34 -1.09 -0.50
N GLY A 30 3.22 -0.59 -1.73
CA GLY A 30 2.64 -1.34 -2.84
C GLY A 30 2.52 -0.53 -4.12
N GLN A 31 1.88 -1.14 -5.11
CA GLN A 31 1.62 -0.56 -6.42
C GLN A 31 0.16 -0.82 -6.81
N ILE A 32 -0.49 0.18 -7.42
CA ILE A 32 -1.81 0.00 -8.02
C ILE A 32 -1.65 -0.79 -9.32
N MET A 33 -2.42 -1.88 -9.43
CA MET A 33 -2.39 -2.83 -10.54
C MET A 33 -3.78 -2.92 -11.19
N GLU A 34 -3.86 -3.65 -12.31
CA GLU A 34 -5.15 -3.94 -12.95
C GLU A 34 -6.13 -4.62 -11.99
N LYS A 35 -7.42 -4.28 -12.10
CA LYS A 35 -8.49 -4.76 -11.20
C LYS A 35 -8.55 -6.28 -11.05
N LYS A 36 -8.19 -7.04 -12.09
CA LYS A 36 -8.22 -8.52 -12.10
C LYS A 36 -7.37 -9.16 -11.00
N TYR A 37 -6.36 -8.45 -10.49
CA TYR A 37 -5.49 -8.97 -9.44
C TYR A 37 -6.10 -8.86 -8.03
N GLY A 38 -7.05 -7.94 -7.81
CA GLY A 38 -7.60 -7.65 -6.48
C GLY A 38 -6.56 -7.11 -5.50
N LEU A 39 -6.78 -7.32 -4.19
CA LEU A 39 -5.82 -6.97 -3.15
C LEU A 39 -4.97 -8.20 -2.77
N ARG A 40 -3.66 -8.09 -2.99
CA ARG A 40 -2.70 -9.16 -2.70
C ARG A 40 -1.58 -8.65 -1.80
N LEU A 41 -1.17 -9.50 -0.87
CA LEU A 41 0.03 -9.31 -0.06
C LEU A 41 1.12 -10.20 -0.63
N ILE A 42 2.28 -9.61 -0.92
CA ILE A 42 3.51 -10.34 -1.24
C ILE A 42 4.31 -10.40 0.05
N ASP A 43 4.56 -11.61 0.55
CA ASP A 43 5.34 -11.78 1.78
C ASP A 43 6.85 -11.65 1.54
N LYS A 44 7.65 -11.73 2.62
CA LYS A 44 9.12 -11.61 2.55
C LYS A 44 9.79 -12.73 1.73
N SER A 45 9.09 -13.84 1.50
CA SER A 45 9.55 -14.95 0.65
C SER A 45 9.09 -14.82 -0.81
N GLY A 46 8.40 -13.73 -1.15
CA GLY A 46 7.85 -13.49 -2.48
C GLY A 46 6.56 -14.24 -2.77
N ARG A 47 5.95 -14.91 -1.77
CA ARG A 47 4.70 -15.64 -1.98
C ARG A 47 3.52 -14.68 -1.96
N GLU A 48 2.60 -14.88 -2.90
CA GLU A 48 1.35 -14.13 -2.98
C GLU A 48 0.28 -14.72 -2.06
N LYS A 49 -0.38 -13.86 -1.31
CA LYS A 49 -1.55 -14.19 -0.50
C LYS A 49 -2.69 -13.23 -0.84
N VAL A 50 -3.87 -13.77 -1.14
CA VAL A 50 -5.09 -12.96 -1.29
C VAL A 50 -5.48 -12.43 0.08
N LEU A 51 -5.61 -11.11 0.20
CA LEU A 51 -6.14 -10.49 1.41
C LEU A 51 -7.67 -10.46 1.32
N ARG A 52 -8.32 -11.09 2.29
CA ARG A 52 -9.77 -10.98 2.48
C ARG A 52 -10.05 -9.78 3.39
N GLU A 53 -11.15 -9.10 3.13
CA GLU A 53 -11.62 -8.03 4.01
C GLU A 53 -11.98 -8.61 5.38
N ASN A 54 -11.18 -8.26 6.39
CA ASN A 54 -11.48 -8.50 7.79
C ASN A 54 -11.15 -7.18 8.49
N GLY A 55 -12.16 -6.33 8.61
CA GLY A 55 -12.01 -4.97 9.10
C GLY A 55 -13.10 -4.60 10.08
N TYR A 56 -12.91 -3.47 10.74
CA TYR A 56 -13.94 -2.90 11.58
C TYR A 56 -15.13 -2.46 10.72
N ARG A 57 -16.32 -2.90 11.12
CA ARG A 57 -17.60 -2.49 10.54
C ARG A 57 -18.50 -2.07 11.69
N HIS A 58 -18.99 -0.84 11.64
CA HIS A 58 -20.08 -0.43 12.53
C HIS A 58 -21.33 -1.23 12.15
N PHE A 59 -21.93 -1.90 13.14
CA PHE A 59 -23.16 -2.71 13.11
C PHE A 59 -23.26 -3.74 11.95
#